data_AF-A0A6A4MP20-F1
#
_entry.id   AF-A0A6A4MP20-F1
#
_cell.length_a   1.000
_cell.length_b   1.000
_cell.length_c   1.000
_cell.angle_alpha   90.00
_cell.angle_beta   90.00
_cell.angle_gamma   90.00
#
_symmetry.space_group_name_H-M   'P 1'
#
loop_
_entity.id
_entity.type
_entity.pdbx_description
1 polymer ?
#
loop_
_entity_poly.entity_id
_entity_poly.type
_entity_poly.pdbx_seq_one_letter_code
_entity_poly.pdbx_strand_id
1 'polypeptide(L)'
;MLSEYSNHGQQLQPETSRTELDLPRVLCVLSSMLEKLVLRNEKLMDDLSYGSMRIGKSLNAFHGVRAPNISIPKYLERIYKLLVTSVMVASKMLDDEHYNNAVYARVGGVSNAELNKLELELLFLLEFRVMVSSRVFENYCLHMEKEMVVNGKGLKIQRALLTTNEAEISSIEDNQSSSLPQILDCGLP
;
A
#
# COMPACT_ATOMS: atom_id res chain seq x y z
N MET A 1 22.19 -65.03 18.11
CA MET A 1 22.48 -63.70 17.55
C MET A 1 21.14 -62.96 17.51
N LEU A 2 20.75 -62.11 18.48
CA LEU A 2 21.35 -60.82 18.88
C LEU A 2 21.88 -60.11 17.63
N SER A 3 21.34 -58.97 17.18
CA SER A 3 20.97 -57.78 17.96
C SER A 3 19.97 -56.88 17.23
N GLU A 4 19.16 -56.22 18.05
CA GLU A 4 18.40 -54.99 17.79
C GLU A 4 19.31 -53.87 17.25
N TYR A 5 18.79 -53.07 16.30
CA TYR A 5 19.16 -51.67 16.10
C TYR A 5 17.91 -50.95 15.56
N SER A 6 17.13 -50.33 16.42
CA SER A 6 17.28 -48.98 16.98
C SER A 6 16.51 -47.96 16.15
N ASN A 7 15.36 -47.64 16.74
CA ASN A 7 14.42 -46.60 16.40
C ASN A 7 15.06 -45.24 16.69
N HIS A 8 15.41 -44.47 15.66
CA HIS A 8 15.70 -43.05 15.81
C HIS A 8 14.48 -42.26 15.35
N GLY A 9 13.71 -41.81 16.34
CA GLY A 9 12.63 -40.87 16.15
C GLY A 9 13.13 -39.65 15.38
N GLN A 10 12.43 -39.36 14.27
CA GLN A 10 12.48 -38.05 13.66
C GLN A 10 11.83 -37.06 14.62
N GLN A 11 12.67 -36.53 15.49
CA GLN A 11 12.37 -35.38 16.30
C GLN A 11 12.10 -34.21 15.36
N LEU A 12 10.86 -33.70 15.40
CA LEU A 12 10.47 -32.45 14.75
C LEU A 12 11.43 -31.35 15.20
N GLN A 13 12.40 -31.02 14.34
CA GLN A 13 13.08 -29.76 14.43
C GLN A 13 12.13 -28.68 13.91
N PRO A 14 11.99 -27.53 14.58
CA PRO A 14 11.49 -26.35 13.91
C PRO A 14 12.55 -25.99 12.87
N GLU A 15 12.28 -26.30 11.60
CA GLU A 15 13.02 -25.77 10.46
C GLU A 15 12.85 -24.25 10.47
N THR A 16 13.66 -23.56 11.27
CA THR A 16 13.95 -22.14 11.12
C THR A 16 14.81 -22.00 9.86
N SER A 17 14.14 -22.11 8.72
CA SER A 17 14.70 -21.76 7.42
C SER A 17 15.26 -20.34 7.53
N ARG A 18 16.59 -20.23 7.39
CA ARG A 18 17.37 -19.00 7.39
C ARG A 18 16.97 -18.11 6.20
N THR A 19 15.84 -17.45 6.30
CA THR A 19 15.61 -16.12 5.73
C THR A 19 15.53 -15.19 6.92
N GLU A 20 16.70 -14.89 7.48
CA GLU A 20 16.88 -14.00 8.61
C GLU A 20 16.60 -12.56 8.14
N LEU A 21 15.31 -12.28 8.02
CA LEU A 21 14.62 -11.00 8.06
C LEU A 21 15.50 -9.75 7.85
N ASP A 22 15.72 -9.38 6.58
CA ASP A 22 15.98 -7.98 6.15
C ASP A 22 14.72 -7.10 6.36
N LEU A 23 13.98 -7.36 7.42
CA LEU A 23 12.77 -6.64 7.74
C LEU A 23 13.18 -5.23 8.20
N PRO A 24 12.58 -4.17 7.63
CA PRO A 24 12.91 -2.82 8.05
C PRO A 24 12.81 -2.68 9.57
N ARG A 25 13.81 -2.06 10.21
CA ARG A 25 13.87 -1.93 11.69
C ARG A 25 12.57 -1.40 12.29
N VAL A 26 11.88 -0.51 11.57
CA VAL A 26 10.58 0.02 11.94
C VAL A 26 9.54 -1.09 12.17
N LEU A 27 9.54 -2.15 11.35
CA LEU A 27 8.60 -3.25 11.48
C LEU A 27 8.87 -4.08 12.75
N CYS A 28 10.14 -4.31 13.08
CA CYS A 28 10.55 -4.98 14.32
C CYS A 28 10.19 -4.15 15.57
N VAL A 29 10.38 -2.83 15.51
CA VAL A 29 10.00 -1.92 16.60
C VAL A 29 8.49 -1.93 16.78
N LEU A 30 7.73 -1.78 15.69
CA LEU A 30 6.27 -1.80 15.73
C LEU A 30 5.72 -3.14 16.22
N SER A 31 6.26 -4.26 15.74
CA SER A 31 5.82 -5.58 16.21
C SER A 31 6.06 -5.74 17.70
N SER A 32 7.25 -5.37 18.18
CA SER A 32 7.60 -5.44 19.61
C SER A 32 6.72 -4.52 20.47
N MET A 33 6.40 -3.33 19.97
CA MET A 33 5.50 -2.40 20.67
C MET A 33 4.08 -2.96 20.73
N LEU A 34 3.56 -3.51 19.63
CA LEU A 34 2.23 -4.12 19.60
C LEU A 34 2.14 -5.34 20.50
N GLU A 35 3.16 -6.21 20.53
CA GLU A 35 3.23 -7.33 21.48
C GLU A 35 3.17 -6.85 22.93
N LYS A 36 3.97 -5.85 23.29
CA LYS A 36 3.95 -5.26 24.64
C LYS A 36 2.61 -4.62 24.98
N LEU A 37 1.95 -3.96 24.01
CA LEU A 37 0.63 -3.36 24.20
C LEU A 37 -0.44 -4.43 24.41
N VAL A 38 -0.42 -5.53 23.65
CA VAL A 38 -1.34 -6.65 23.84
C VAL A 38 -1.16 -7.25 25.23
N LEU A 39 0.08 -7.58 25.63
CA LEU A 39 0.36 -8.13 26.97
C LEU A 39 -0.08 -7.19 28.11
N ARG A 40 0.16 -5.89 27.96
CA ARG A 40 -0.28 -4.90 28.95
C ARG A 40 -1.80 -4.83 29.03
N ASN A 41 -2.48 -4.86 27.88
CA ASN A 41 -3.94 -4.79 27.83
C ASN A 41 -4.60 -6.05 28.42
N GLU A 42 -4.01 -7.23 28.20
CA GLU A 42 -4.45 -8.49 28.82
C GLU A 42 -4.30 -8.42 30.35
N LYS A 43 -3.13 -8.00 30.85
CA LYS A 43 -2.91 -7.86 32.29
C LYS A 43 -3.86 -6.86 32.95
N LEU A 44 -4.14 -5.74 32.29
CA LEU A 44 -5.10 -4.75 32.79
C LEU A 44 -6.53 -5.31 32.85
N MET A 45 -6.93 -6.15 31.89
CA MET A 45 -8.22 -6.84 31.93
C MET A 45 -8.31 -7.82 33.09
N ASP A 46 -7.23 -8.56 33.38
CA ASP A 46 -7.16 -9.46 34.54
C ASP A 46 -7.25 -8.69 35.86
N ASP A 47 -6.52 -7.58 36.00
CA ASP A 47 -6.50 -6.74 37.21
C ASP A 47 -7.85 -6.01 37.44
N LEU A 48 -8.57 -5.64 36.37
CA LEU A 48 -9.87 -4.94 36.46
C LEU A 48 -11.04 -5.87 36.77
N SER A 49 -10.87 -7.19 36.69
CA SER A 49 -11.90 -8.18 37.06
C SER A 49 -12.20 -8.20 38.57
N TYR A 50 -11.37 -7.59 39.43
CA TYR A 50 -11.58 -7.46 40.88
C TYR A 50 -12.09 -6.08 41.33
N GLY A 51 -12.13 -5.09 40.45
CA GLY A 51 -12.41 -3.70 40.82
C GLY A 51 -13.20 -2.97 39.74
N SER A 52 -14.52 -3.04 39.83
CA SER A 52 -15.48 -2.34 38.97
C SER A 52 -15.18 -0.83 38.89
N MET A 53 -14.53 -0.39 37.82
CA MET A 53 -14.66 0.99 37.33
C MET A 53 -14.75 1.00 35.81
N ARG A 54 -15.91 1.47 35.34
CA ARG A 54 -16.32 1.48 33.93
C ARG A 54 -15.55 2.53 33.15
N ILE A 55 -14.53 2.14 32.40
CA ILE A 55 -13.98 2.95 31.31
C ILE A 55 -13.81 2.05 30.10
N GLY A 56 -14.66 2.26 29.09
CA GLY A 56 -14.54 1.64 27.77
C GLY A 56 -15.89 1.16 27.27
N LYS A 57 -16.53 1.94 26.41
CA LYS A 57 -17.64 1.45 25.58
C LYS A 57 -17.11 0.30 24.73
N SER A 58 -17.52 -0.93 25.07
CA SER A 58 -17.57 -2.13 24.23
C SER A 58 -16.71 -2.08 22.96
N LEU A 59 -15.45 -2.51 23.03
CA LEU A 59 -14.62 -2.82 21.85
C LEU A 59 -15.03 -4.17 21.21
N ASN A 60 -16.29 -4.55 21.32
CA ASN A 60 -16.77 -5.88 20.93
C ASN A 60 -16.78 -6.06 19.41
N ALA A 61 -16.77 -4.97 18.64
CA ALA A 61 -16.63 -5.02 17.18
C ALA A 61 -15.28 -5.62 16.73
N PHE A 62 -14.26 -5.59 17.59
CA PHE A 62 -12.91 -6.05 17.28
C PHE A 62 -12.52 -7.34 18.04
N HIS A 63 -13.49 -8.03 18.63
CA HIS A 63 -13.25 -9.31 19.28
C HIS A 63 -13.26 -10.44 18.24
N GLY A 64 -12.08 -11.01 17.97
CA GLY A 64 -11.99 -12.24 17.20
C GLY A 64 -12.55 -13.42 17.99
N VAL A 65 -13.32 -14.30 17.33
CA VAL A 65 -13.80 -15.56 17.94
C VAL A 65 -12.64 -16.40 18.48
N ARG A 66 -11.48 -16.31 17.82
CA ARG A 66 -10.23 -16.99 18.20
C ARG A 66 -9.04 -16.13 17.77
N ALA A 67 -7.97 -16.16 18.56
CA ALA A 67 -6.70 -15.60 18.13
C ALA A 67 -6.21 -16.31 16.84
N PRO A 68 -5.86 -15.57 15.79
CA PRO A 68 -5.40 -16.17 14.55
C PRO A 68 -4.05 -16.89 14.77
N ASN A 69 -3.82 -17.98 14.05
CA ASN A 69 -2.57 -18.74 14.12
C ASN A 69 -1.45 -18.08 13.27
N ILE A 70 -1.23 -16.79 13.52
CA ILE A 70 -0.15 -15.99 12.94
C ILE A 70 0.30 -14.97 13.98
N SER A 71 1.60 -14.85 14.19
CA SER A 71 2.15 -13.88 15.14
C SER A 71 2.09 -12.45 14.59
N ILE A 72 2.12 -11.46 15.49
CA ILE A 72 2.12 -10.03 15.14
C ILE A 72 3.24 -9.68 14.15
N PRO A 73 4.51 -10.11 14.34
CA PRO A 73 5.59 -9.80 13.39
C PRO A 73 5.32 -10.36 11.99
N LYS A 74 4.88 -11.63 11.89
CA LYS A 74 4.57 -12.28 10.61
C LYS A 74 3.41 -11.61 9.89
N TYR A 75 2.39 -11.17 10.64
CA TYR A 75 1.25 -10.48 10.06
C TYR A 75 1.66 -9.09 9.53
N LEU A 76 2.46 -8.34 10.29
CA LEU A 76 3.00 -7.06 9.85
C LEU A 76 3.92 -7.18 8.63
N GLU A 77 4.75 -8.22 8.55
CA GLU A 77 5.56 -8.53 7.37
C GLU A 77 4.69 -8.72 6.12
N ARG A 78 3.58 -9.46 6.23
CA ARG A 78 2.64 -9.63 5.11
C ARG A 78 2.03 -8.30 4.66
N ILE A 79 1.58 -7.47 5.61
CA ILE A 79 1.03 -6.14 5.31
C ILE A 79 2.08 -5.28 4.60
N TYR A 80 3.32 -5.29 5.11
CA TYR A 80 4.40 -4.53 4.54
C TYR A 80 4.71 -4.93 3.10
N LYS A 81 4.86 -6.24 2.85
CA LYS A 81 5.12 -6.78 1.51
C LYS A 81 3.98 -6.48 0.54
N LEU A 82 2.73 -6.59 1.00
CA LEU A 82 1.56 -6.22 0.20
C LEU A 82 1.62 -4.73 -0.16
N LEU A 83 1.91 -3.85 0.79
CA LEU A 83 1.99 -2.41 0.57
C LEU A 83 3.09 -2.03 -0.44
N VAL A 84 4.30 -2.54 -0.27
CA VAL A 84 5.43 -2.31 -1.19
C VAL A 84 5.07 -2.76 -2.61
N THR A 85 4.48 -3.95 -2.75
CA THR A 85 4.07 -4.50 -4.05
C THR A 85 2.97 -3.65 -4.68
N SER A 86 1.98 -3.22 -3.88
CA SER A 86 0.84 -2.44 -4.37
C SER A 86 1.26 -1.06 -4.87
N VAL A 87 2.14 -0.38 -4.12
CA VAL A 87 2.70 0.92 -4.51
C VAL A 87 3.56 0.78 -5.77
N MET A 88 4.41 -0.25 -5.85
CA MET A 88 5.22 -0.51 -7.05
C MET A 88 4.34 -0.72 -8.29
N VAL A 89 3.32 -1.59 -8.19
CA VAL A 89 2.41 -1.85 -9.32
C VAL A 89 1.66 -0.58 -9.71
N ALA A 90 1.17 0.20 -8.75
CA ALA A 90 0.52 1.48 -9.02
C ALA A 90 1.47 2.44 -9.78
N SER A 91 2.71 2.62 -9.32
CA SER A 91 3.69 3.46 -10.01
C SER A 91 3.97 2.99 -11.44
N LYS A 92 4.13 1.68 -11.68
CA LYS A 92 4.32 1.18 -13.05
C LYS A 92 3.15 1.45 -13.98
N MET A 93 1.93 1.49 -13.45
CA MET A 93 0.72 1.64 -14.26
C MET A 93 0.28 3.10 -14.43
N LEU A 94 0.70 3.98 -13.52
CA LEU A 94 0.26 5.38 -13.48
C LEU A 94 1.34 6.38 -13.88
N ASP A 95 2.62 6.04 -13.72
CA ASP A 95 3.75 6.93 -14.05
C ASP A 95 4.28 6.63 -15.46
N ASP A 96 4.53 7.68 -16.26
CA ASP A 96 5.12 7.55 -17.61
C ASP A 96 6.55 6.99 -17.57
N GLU A 97 7.30 7.33 -16.53
CA GLU A 97 8.63 6.81 -16.25
C GLU A 97 8.62 6.01 -14.96
N HIS A 98 8.93 4.72 -15.05
CA HIS A 98 8.97 3.82 -13.90
C HIS A 98 10.27 3.03 -13.84
N TYR A 99 10.70 2.68 -12.63
CA TYR A 99 11.87 1.82 -12.44
C TYR A 99 11.56 0.34 -12.65
N ASN A 100 12.60 -0.49 -12.75
CA ASN A 100 12.44 -1.94 -12.68
C ASN A 100 12.27 -2.43 -11.23
N ASN A 101 11.86 -3.69 -11.05
CA ASN A 101 11.60 -4.27 -9.73
C ASN A 101 12.82 -4.28 -8.82
N ALA A 102 14.03 -4.36 -9.37
CA ALA A 102 15.24 -4.40 -8.56
C ALA A 102 15.44 -3.10 -7.76
N VAL A 103 15.03 -1.95 -8.32
CA VAL A 103 15.09 -0.66 -7.61
C VAL A 103 14.03 -0.60 -6.51
N TYR A 104 12.79 -0.96 -6.82
CA TYR A 104 11.70 -0.99 -5.83
C TYR A 104 11.99 -1.99 -4.69
N ALA A 105 12.52 -3.17 -5.02
CA ALA A 105 12.95 -4.19 -4.07
C ALA A 105 14.01 -3.66 -3.11
N ARG A 106 15.03 -2.98 -3.65
CA ARG A 106 16.09 -2.38 -2.85
C ARG A 106 15.57 -1.30 -1.90
N VAL A 107 14.67 -0.43 -2.36
CA VAL A 107 14.08 0.63 -1.53
C VAL A 107 13.11 0.06 -0.50
N GLY A 108 12.33 -0.94 -0.90
CA GLY A 108 11.35 -1.61 -0.07
C GLY A 108 11.92 -2.70 0.82
N GLY A 109 13.24 -2.92 0.89
CA GLY A 109 13.83 -3.95 1.75
C GLY A 109 13.27 -5.37 1.52
N VAL A 110 12.85 -5.67 0.29
CA VAL A 110 12.35 -7.01 -0.12
C VAL A 110 13.32 -7.55 -1.15
N SER A 111 13.55 -8.86 -1.17
CA SER A 111 14.39 -9.45 -2.22
C SER A 111 13.75 -9.26 -3.59
N ASN A 112 14.55 -9.02 -4.64
CA ASN A 112 14.02 -8.82 -5.99
C ASN A 112 13.21 -10.03 -6.48
N ALA A 113 13.66 -11.25 -6.17
CA ALA A 113 12.94 -12.47 -6.53
C ALA A 113 11.57 -12.57 -5.85
N GLU A 114 11.49 -12.20 -4.57
CA GLU A 114 10.22 -12.17 -3.85
C GLU A 114 9.29 -11.08 -4.41
N LEU A 115 9.81 -9.87 -4.66
CA LEU A 115 9.00 -8.79 -5.21
C LEU A 115 8.46 -9.12 -6.61
N ASN A 116 9.25 -9.80 -7.46
CA ASN A 116 8.80 -10.30 -8.75
C ASN A 116 7.65 -11.32 -8.60
N LYS A 117 7.76 -12.24 -7.64
CA LYS A 117 6.70 -13.23 -7.36
C LYS A 117 5.43 -12.55 -6.87
N LEU A 118 5.56 -11.62 -5.93
CA LEU A 118 4.44 -10.87 -5.38
C LEU A 118 3.75 -9.99 -6.42
N GLU A 119 4.49 -9.38 -7.34
CA GLU A 119 3.92 -8.63 -8.45
C GLU A 119 2.98 -9.50 -9.28
N LEU A 120 3.45 -10.67 -9.72
CA LEU A 120 2.63 -11.58 -10.51
C LEU A 120 1.40 -12.06 -9.72
N GLU A 121 1.58 -12.46 -8.46
CA GLU A 121 0.46 -12.88 -7.62
C GLU A 121 -0.59 -11.77 -7.45
N LEU A 122 -0.17 -10.52 -7.22
CA LEU A 122 -1.08 -9.38 -7.11
C LEU A 122 -1.82 -9.11 -8.42
N LEU A 123 -1.10 -9.11 -9.55
CA LEU A 123 -1.70 -8.89 -10.87
C LEU A 123 -2.75 -9.97 -11.20
N PHE A 124 -2.48 -11.24 -10.86
CA PHE A 124 -3.46 -12.31 -11.02
C PHE A 124 -4.67 -12.15 -10.10
N LEU A 125 -4.46 -11.78 -8.83
CA LEU A 125 -5.56 -11.52 -7.88
C LEU A 125 -6.46 -10.35 -8.32
N LEU A 126 -5.89 -9.36 -9.01
CA LEU A 126 -6.62 -8.22 -9.56
C LEU A 126 -7.19 -8.49 -10.95
N GLU A 127 -6.99 -9.69 -11.51
CA GLU A 127 -7.36 -10.03 -12.89
C GLU A 127 -6.77 -9.03 -13.91
N PHE A 128 -5.56 -8.51 -13.63
CA PHE A 128 -4.90 -7.45 -14.39
C PHE A 128 -5.70 -6.14 -14.51
N ARG A 129 -6.77 -5.95 -13.74
CA ARG A 129 -7.56 -4.71 -13.71
C ARG A 129 -6.95 -3.69 -12.74
N VAL A 130 -5.82 -3.12 -13.14
CA VAL A 130 -5.03 -2.17 -12.33
C VAL A 130 -5.22 -0.70 -12.74
N MET A 131 -5.93 -0.45 -13.85
CA MET A 131 -6.21 0.90 -14.33
C MET A 131 -7.46 1.48 -13.66
N VAL A 132 -7.37 2.74 -13.22
CA VAL A 132 -8.50 3.50 -12.67
C VAL A 132 -8.74 4.72 -13.54
N SER A 133 -9.96 4.86 -14.10
CA SER A 133 -10.30 6.06 -14.85
C SER A 133 -10.43 7.29 -13.93
N SER A 134 -10.15 8.49 -14.45
CA SER A 134 -10.30 9.75 -13.71
C SER A 134 -11.69 9.90 -13.10
N ARG A 135 -12.74 9.49 -13.83
CA ARG A 135 -14.13 9.51 -13.34
C ARG A 135 -14.35 8.63 -12.11
N VAL A 136 -13.78 7.42 -12.10
CA VAL A 136 -13.90 6.50 -10.95
C VAL A 136 -13.13 7.05 -9.74
N PHE A 137 -11.92 7.57 -9.98
CA PHE A 137 -11.11 8.20 -8.94
C PHE A 137 -11.82 9.42 -8.33
N GLU A 138 -12.36 10.30 -9.16
CA GLU A 138 -13.11 11.49 -8.73
C GLU A 138 -14.33 11.13 -7.89
N ASN A 139 -15.11 10.13 -8.32
CA ASN A 139 -16.25 9.63 -7.55
C ASN A 139 -15.84 9.14 -6.16
N TYR A 140 -14.70 8.44 -6.07
CA TYR A 140 -14.16 7.97 -4.80
C TYR A 140 -13.71 9.13 -3.90
N CYS A 141 -13.00 10.12 -4.45
CA CYS A 141 -12.61 11.32 -3.71
C CYS A 141 -13.83 12.08 -3.17
N LEU A 142 -14.85 12.30 -3.99
CA LEU A 142 -16.09 12.97 -3.58
C LEU A 142 -16.80 12.21 -2.46
N HIS A 143 -16.82 10.88 -2.55
CA HIS A 143 -17.40 10.04 -1.51
C HIS A 143 -16.63 10.17 -0.19
N MET A 144 -15.30 10.10 -0.21
CA MET A 144 -14.47 10.27 0.99
C MET A 144 -14.64 11.67 1.60
N GLU A 145 -14.63 12.73 0.79
CA GLU A 145 -14.83 14.11 1.26
C GLU A 145 -16.17 14.28 1.96
N LYS A 146 -17.24 13.69 1.41
CA LYS A 146 -18.57 13.68 2.03
C LYS A 146 -18.54 13.03 3.41
N GLU A 147 -17.93 11.86 3.56
CA GLU A 147 -17.84 11.14 4.84
C GLU A 147 -16.95 11.88 5.86
N MET A 148 -15.88 12.55 5.41
CA MET A 148 -15.00 13.34 6.28
C MET A 148 -15.67 14.60 6.83
N VAL A 149 -16.56 15.23 6.05
CA VAL A 149 -17.37 16.37 6.50
C VAL A 149 -18.32 15.96 7.63
N VAL A 150 -18.87 14.74 7.59
CA VAL A 150 -19.74 14.21 8.66
C VAL A 150 -18.98 14.05 9.99
N ASN A 151 -17.67 13.82 9.96
CA ASN A 151 -16.81 13.71 11.15
C ASN A 151 -16.19 15.05 11.62
N GLY A 152 -16.64 16.19 11.09
CA GLY A 152 -16.30 17.52 11.63
C GLY A 152 -14.97 18.11 11.17
N LYS A 153 -14.29 17.53 10.16
CA LYS A 153 -13.11 18.11 9.51
C LYS A 153 -13.26 18.08 8.00
N GLY A 154 -13.68 19.19 7.40
CA GLY A 154 -13.75 19.36 5.94
C GLY A 154 -12.36 19.55 5.34
N LEU A 155 -11.63 18.45 5.17
CA LEU A 155 -10.36 18.43 4.42
C LEU A 155 -10.68 18.08 2.97
N LYS A 156 -10.34 18.98 2.04
CA LYS A 156 -10.39 18.66 0.60
C LYS A 156 -9.22 17.76 0.25
N ILE A 157 -9.47 16.71 -0.52
CA ILE A 157 -8.40 15.86 -1.03
C ILE A 157 -7.68 16.66 -2.12
N GLN A 158 -6.37 16.88 -1.95
CA GLN A 158 -5.56 17.60 -2.92
C GLN A 158 -5.46 16.79 -4.21
N ARG A 159 -5.91 17.37 -5.33
CA ARG A 159 -5.90 16.73 -6.64
C ARG A 159 -4.69 17.25 -7.42
N ALA A 160 -3.68 16.41 -7.64
CA ALA A 160 -2.66 16.68 -8.64
C ALA A 160 -3.29 16.41 -10.01
N LEU A 161 -3.74 17.46 -10.70
CA LEU A 161 -4.37 17.35 -12.00
C LEU A 161 -3.26 17.44 -13.07
N LEU A 162 -3.10 16.39 -13.89
CA LEU A 162 -2.59 16.55 -15.26
C LEU A 162 -3.68 17.28 -16.04
N THR A 163 -3.65 18.61 -16.04
CA THR A 163 -4.44 19.41 -16.99
C THR A 163 -3.87 19.16 -18.38
N THR A 164 -4.35 18.13 -19.07
CA THR A 164 -4.37 18.18 -20.53
C THR A 164 -5.40 19.22 -20.89
N ASN A 165 -4.91 20.39 -21.30
CA ASN A 165 -5.70 21.52 -21.77
C ASN A 165 -6.46 21.11 -23.04
N GLU A 166 -7.68 20.59 -22.90
CA GLU A 166 -8.63 20.43 -24.00
C GLU A 166 -9.79 21.43 -23.84
N ALA A 167 -9.45 22.71 -23.70
CA ALA A 167 -10.45 23.79 -23.63
C ALA A 167 -10.00 25.11 -24.26
N GLU A 168 -9.19 25.08 -25.32
CA GLU A 168 -8.98 26.24 -26.20
C GLU A 168 -9.23 25.87 -27.67
N ILE A 169 -10.44 25.38 -27.97
CA ILE A 169 -11.01 25.46 -29.33
C ILE A 169 -12.47 25.91 -29.20
N SER A 170 -12.68 27.19 -28.90
CA SER A 170 -13.91 27.91 -29.25
C SER A 170 -13.80 29.40 -28.94
N SER A 171 -13.22 30.19 -29.86
CA SER A 171 -13.64 31.58 -30.15
C SER A 171 -12.63 32.27 -31.08
N ILE A 172 -12.66 31.94 -32.37
CA ILE A 172 -12.24 32.91 -33.39
C ILE A 172 -13.49 33.71 -33.74
N GLU A 173 -13.67 34.86 -33.09
CA GLU A 173 -14.52 35.93 -33.59
C GLU A 173 -13.63 36.97 -34.28
N ASP A 174 -13.98 37.23 -35.54
CA ASP A 174 -13.39 38.24 -36.40
C ASP A 174 -13.54 39.65 -35.81
N ASN A 175 -12.44 40.43 -35.76
CA ASN A 175 -12.56 41.85 -36.12
C ASN A 175 -11.24 42.49 -36.57
N GLN A 176 -11.36 43.24 -37.65
CA GLN A 176 -10.29 43.82 -38.46
C GLN A 176 -9.61 45.02 -37.78
N SER A 177 -8.30 45.19 -38.00
CA SER A 177 -7.73 46.44 -38.55
C SER A 177 -6.20 46.41 -38.66
N SER A 178 -5.70 46.70 -39.87
CA SER A 178 -4.43 47.40 -40.17
C SER A 178 -3.12 46.69 -39.74
N SER A 179 -2.06 46.48 -40.53
CA SER A 179 -1.51 47.14 -41.72
C SER A 179 -0.46 46.20 -42.34
N LEU A 180 -0.31 46.23 -43.66
CA LEU A 180 0.82 45.60 -44.38
C LEU A 180 2.17 46.28 -44.06
N PRO A 181 3.28 45.52 -44.09
CA PRO A 181 4.46 45.98 -44.80
C PRO A 181 4.94 44.97 -45.87
N GLN A 182 5.64 45.53 -46.86
CA GLN A 182 5.90 44.96 -48.18
C GLN A 182 7.28 44.26 -48.32
N ILE A 183 7.42 43.61 -49.48
CA ILE A 183 8.65 43.30 -50.26
C ILE A 183 9.41 42.03 -49.84
N LEU A 184 9.13 40.93 -50.57
CA LEU A 184 10.12 39.92 -50.93
C LEU A 184 10.57 40.22 -52.37
N ASP A 185 11.85 40.54 -52.56
CA ASP A 185 12.54 40.38 -53.83
C ASP A 185 13.95 39.91 -53.52
N CYS A 186 14.29 38.68 -53.92
CA CYS A 186 15.64 38.12 -54.04
C CYS A 186 15.54 36.66 -54.52
N GLY A 187 15.77 36.41 -55.81
CA GLY A 187 15.99 35.05 -56.32
C GLY A 187 15.98 34.89 -57.85
N LEU A 188 16.98 35.45 -58.52
CA LEU A 188 17.49 34.99 -59.84
C LEU A 188 18.67 34.03 -59.58
N PRO A 189 18.92 33.02 -60.45
CA PRO A 189 19.43 33.24 -61.81
C PRO A 189 18.49 32.80 -62.95
#